data_AF-F3AVM6-F1
#
_entry.id   AF-F3AVM6-F1
#
_cell.length_a   1.000
_cell.length_b   1.000
_cell.length_c   1.000
_cell.angle_alpha   90.00
_cell.angle_beta   90.00
_cell.angle_gamma   90.00
#
_symmetry.space_group_name_H-M   'P 1'
#
loop_
_entity.id
_entity.type
_entity.pdbx_description
1 polymer ?
#
loop_
_entity_poly.entity_id
_entity_poly.type
_entity_poly.pdbx_seq_one_letter_code
_entity_poly.pdbx_strand_id
1 'polypeptide(L)' 'MKIFVGIDIAKLNHFAAAISSDGEILIEPFKFTNDADGFQLLVSKLESFDKNSIIDRS' A
#
# COMPACT_ATOMS: atom_id res chain seq x y z
N MET A 1 9.74 -9.03 10.04
CA MET A 1 9.96 -8.30 8.77
C MET A 1 9.24 -6.98 8.86
N LYS A 2 9.85 -5.86 8.43
CA LYS A 2 9.14 -4.57 8.32
C LYS A 2 8.70 -4.37 6.88
N ILE A 3 7.53 -3.83 6.68
CA ILE A 3 6.97 -3.50 5.36
C ILE A 3 6.78 -1.99 5.30
N PHE A 4 7.33 -1.38 4.26
CA PHE A 4 7.15 0.03 3.96
C PHE A 4 6.13 0.17 2.84
N VAL A 5 5.07 0.93 3.09
CA VAL A 5 4.05 1.23 2.09
C VAL A 5 4.24 2.68 1.65
N GLY A 6 4.41 2.89 0.34
CA GLY A 6 4.47 4.23 -0.25
C GLY A 6 3.17 4.51 -1.00
N ILE A 7 2.58 5.69 -0.78
CA ILE A 7 1.36 6.13 -1.46
C ILE A 7 1.60 7.48 -2.12
N ASP A 8 1.43 7.54 -3.44
CA ASP A 8 1.39 8.78 -4.21
C ASP A 8 -0.06 9.25 -4.36
N ILE A 9 -0.34 10.48 -3.92
CA ILE A 9 -1.70 11.00 -3.75
C ILE A 9 -2.02 12.03 -4.84
N ALA A 10 -2.97 11.72 -5.73
CA ALA A 10 -3.56 12.69 -6.66
C ALA A 10 -5.07 12.83 -6.48
N LYS A 11 -5.67 13.83 -7.15
CA LYS A 11 -7.06 14.27 -6.92
C LYS A 11 -8.12 13.18 -7.14
N LEU A 12 -7.95 12.36 -8.17
CA LEU A 12 -8.93 11.35 -8.58
C LEU A 12 -8.43 9.92 -8.37
N ASN A 13 -7.12 9.73 -8.34
CA ASN A 13 -6.51 8.42 -8.23
C ASN A 13 -5.24 8.51 -7.41
N HIS A 14 -4.89 7.41 -6.77
CA HIS A 14 -3.68 7.22 -5.99
C HIS A 14 -2.89 6.06 -6.57
N PHE A 15 -1.60 6.02 -6.29
CA PHE A 15 -0.76 4.86 -6.54
C PHE A 15 -0.17 4.37 -5.22
N ALA A 16 -0.11 3.06 -5.02
CA ALA A 16 0.54 2.47 -3.87
C ALA A 16 1.48 1.33 -4.29
N ALA A 17 2.58 1.19 -3.55
CA ALA A 17 3.52 0.08 -3.64
C ALA A 17 3.98 -0.31 -2.22
N ALA A 18 4.46 -1.54 -2.06
CA ALA A 18 5.00 -2.01 -0.78
C ALA A 18 6.32 -2.75 -0.98
N ILE A 19 7.29 -2.46 -0.11
CA ILE A 19 8.61 -3.09 -0.09
C ILE A 19 8.94 -3.64 1.30
N SER A 20 9.74 -4.70 1.36
CA SER A 20 10.26 -5.24 2.63
C SER A 20 11.44 -4.41 3.14
N SER A 21 11.80 -4.59 4.41
CA SER A 21 13.04 -4.03 5.00
C SER A 21 14.32 -4.46 4.29
N ASP A 22 14.26 -5.55 3.53
CA ASP A 22 15.38 -6.13 2.80
C ASP A 22 15.42 -5.65 1.33
N GLY A 23 14.48 -4.77 0.94
CA GLY A 23 14.41 -4.17 -0.39
C GLY A 23 13.62 -4.97 -1.42
N GLU A 24 12.92 -6.04 -1.01
CA GLU A 24 12.09 -6.83 -1.91
C GLU A 24 10.77 -6.13 -2.21
N ILE A 25 10.34 -6.16 -3.47
CA ILE A 25 9.01 -5.65 -3.88
C ILE A 25 7.96 -6.68 -3.46
N LEU A 26 7.07 -6.30 -2.55
CA LEU A 26 5.99 -7.14 -2.03
C LEU A 26 4.67 -6.87 -2.76
N ILE A 27 4.41 -5.60 -3.10
CA ILE A 27 3.30 -5.19 -3.95
C ILE A 27 3.85 -4.26 -5.03
N GLU A 28 3.72 -4.69 -6.29
CA GLU A 28 3.99 -3.86 -7.46
C GLU A 28 3.08 -2.61 -7.46
N PRO A 29 3.56 -1.47 -7.99
CA PRO A 29 2.78 -0.24 -8.07
C PRO A 29 1.40 -0.49 -8.69
N PHE A 30 0.34 -0.14 -7.96
CA PHE A 30 -1.02 -0.26 -8.44
C PHE A 30 -1.80 1.03 -8.20
N LYS A 31 -2.72 1.30 -9.12
CA LYS A 31 -3.61 2.44 -9.07
C LYS A 31 -4.88 2.10 -8.30
N PHE A 32 -5.38 3.03 -7.50
CA PHE A 32 -6.73 2.96 -6.91
C PHE A 32 -7.42 4.33 -6.96
N THR A 33 -8.74 4.36 -6.88
CA THR A 33 -9.56 5.58 -6.95
C THR A 33 -9.62 6.31 -5.61
N ASN A 34 -9.83 7.63 -5.65
CA ASN A 34 -10.06 8.44 -4.45
C ASN A 34 -11.54 8.33 -4.00
N ASP A 35 -11.99 7.11 -3.73
CA ASP A 35 -13.33 6.78 -3.23
C ASP A 35 -13.28 5.52 -2.35
N ALA A 36 -14.41 5.17 -1.75
CA ALA A 36 -14.50 4.06 -0.81
C ALA A 36 -14.03 2.74 -1.42
N ASP A 37 -14.37 2.45 -2.67
CA ASP A 37 -14.00 1.21 -3.36
C ASP A 37 -12.48 1.15 -3.60
N GLY A 38 -11.87 2.28 -3.97
CA GLY A 38 -10.42 2.39 -4.11
C GLY A 38 -9.67 2.15 -2.81
N PHE A 39 -10.14 2.72 -1.70
CA PHE A 39 -9.53 2.46 -0.38
C PHE A 39 -9.78 1.02 0.11
N GLN A 40 -10.92 0.40 -0.21
CA GLN A 40 -11.14 -1.03 0.05
C GLN A 40 -10.18 -1.91 -0.74
N LEU A 41 -9.89 -1.57 -2.00
CA LEU A 41 -8.86 -2.26 -2.79
C LEU A 41 -7.47 -2.17 -2.12
N LEU A 42 -7.08 -0.99 -1.63
CA LEU A 42 -5.83 -0.83 -0.88
C LEU A 42 -5.80 -1.73 0.37
N VAL A 43 -6.87 -1.75 1.16
CA VAL A 43 -6.98 -2.59 2.36
C VAL A 43 -6.85 -4.07 2.00
N SER A 44 -7.59 -4.57 1.00
CA SER A 44 -7.55 -5.98 0.60
C SER A 44 -6.15 -6.47 0.19
N LYS A 45 -5.33 -5.60 -0.39
CA LYS A 45 -3.94 -5.92 -0.73
C LYS A 45 -3.04 -6.02 0.50
N LEU A 46 -3.26 -5.13 1.48
CA LEU A 46 -2.49 -5.09 2.73
C LEU A 46 -2.91 -6.13 3.76
N GLU A 47 -4.17 -6.61 3.71
CA GLU A 47 -4.70 -7.65 4.61
C GLU A 47 -3.93 -8.97 4.56
N SER A 48 -3.20 -9.22 3.47
CA SER A 48 -2.33 -10.40 3.34
C SER A 48 -1.10 -10.37 4.27
N PHE A 49 -0.78 -9.21 4.86
CA PHE A 49 0.37 -9.04 5.75
C PHE A 49 -0.06 -8.96 7.22
N ASP A 50 0.85 -9.38 8.11
CA ASP A 50 0.67 -9.16 9.55
C ASP A 50 0.63 -7.65 9.83
N LYS A 51 -0.43 -7.19 10.51
CA LYS A 51 -0.60 -5.76 10.87
C LYS A 51 0.58 -5.20 11.67
N ASN A 52 1.27 -6.04 12.45
CA ASN A 52 2.45 -5.64 13.23
C ASN A 52 3.70 -5.44 12.37
N SER A 53 3.68 -5.89 11.11
CA SER A 53 4.78 -5.75 10.15
C SER A 53 4.69 -4.48 9.30
N ILE A 54 3.48 -3.90 9.16
CA ILE A 54 3.24 -2.72 8.34
C ILE A 54 3.64 -1.47 9.10
N ILE A 55 4.51 -0.65 8.49
CA ILE A 55 4.89 0.66 9.01
C ILE A 55 4.40 1.71 8.02
N ASP A 56 3.43 2.52 8.45
CA ASP A 56 2.98 3.71 7.73
C ASP A 56 3.84 4.91 8.13
N ARG A 57 4.35 5.65 7.14
CA ARG A 57 5.03 6.93 7.32
C ARG A 57 4.36 7.92 6.37
N SER A 58 3.28 8.53 6.85
CA SER A 58 2.56 9.64 6.22
C SER A 58 3.41 10.91 6.16
#